data_AF-A0A7Z1MFT8-F1
#
_entry.id   AF-A0A7Z1MFT8-F1
#
_cell.length_a   1.000
_cell.length_b   1.000
_cell.length_c   1.000
_cell.angle_alpha   90.00
_cell.angle_beta   90.00
_cell.angle_gamma   90.00
#
_symmetry.space_group_name_H-M   'P 1'
#
loop_
_entity.id
_entity.type
_entity.pdbx_description
1 polymer ?
#
loop_
_entity_poly.entity_id
_entity_poly.type
_entity_poly.pdbx_seq_one_letter_code
_entity_poly.pdbx_strand_id
1 'polypeptide(L)'
;MRTPFLNSLLEAMPKPLIKKSHPVHHKDKSKGSPLDKYRCEIMALRHQCQCSYGEIALWLQHKKNITISKKSVYKRIQYWNEAPHDVFKSKETAD
;
A
#
# COMPACT_ATOMS: atom_id res chain seq x y z
N MET A 1 -8.74 -16.49 -48.14
CA MET A 1 -9.00 -15.09 -48.56
C MET A 1 -9.43 -14.32 -47.31
N ARG A 2 -8.62 -13.39 -46.80
CA ARG A 2 -8.94 -12.58 -45.60
C ARG A 2 -9.74 -11.35 -46.05
N THR A 3 -10.90 -11.12 -45.45
CA THR A 3 -11.87 -10.10 -45.86
C THR A 3 -11.33 -8.68 -45.68
N PRO A 4 -11.29 -7.83 -46.73
CA PRO A 4 -10.76 -6.46 -46.67
C PRO A 4 -11.59 -5.49 -45.83
N PHE A 5 -12.82 -5.88 -45.47
CA PHE A 5 -13.77 -5.03 -44.74
C PHE A 5 -13.34 -4.72 -43.29
N LEU A 6 -12.72 -5.68 -42.60
CA LEU A 6 -12.33 -5.51 -41.19
C LEU A 6 -11.16 -4.51 -41.01
N ASN A 7 -10.26 -4.42 -41.98
CA ASN A 7 -9.13 -3.49 -41.90
C ASN A 7 -9.59 -2.04 -42.06
N SER A 8 -10.57 -1.78 -42.92
CA SER A 8 -11.11 -0.44 -43.14
C SER A 8 -11.91 0.06 -41.93
N LEU A 9 -12.58 -0.84 -41.20
CA LEU A 9 -13.32 -0.50 -39.97
C LEU A 9 -12.40 -0.19 -38.79
N LEU A 10 -11.26 -0.90 -38.67
CA LEU A 10 -10.28 -0.66 -37.61
C LEU A 10 -9.57 0.70 -37.77
N GLU A 11 -9.39 1.15 -39.01
CA GLU A 11 -8.68 2.39 -39.33
C GLU A 11 -9.56 3.64 -39.16
N ALA A 12 -10.87 3.49 -39.25
CA ALA A 12 -11.85 4.57 -39.03
C ALA A 12 -12.14 4.84 -37.54
N MET A 13 -11.70 3.98 -36.62
CA MET A 13 -11.91 4.21 -35.19
C MET A 13 -10.91 5.26 -34.67
N PRO A 14 -11.38 6.35 -34.01
CA PRO A 14 -10.49 7.27 -33.34
C PRO A 14 -9.71 6.51 -32.27
N LYS A 15 -8.38 6.50 -32.40
CA LYS A 15 -7.48 5.83 -31.46
C LYS A 15 -7.84 6.30 -30.04
N PRO A 16 -8.08 5.38 -29.08
CA PRO A 16 -8.36 5.79 -27.73
C PRO A 16 -7.20 6.66 -27.25
N LEU A 17 -7.50 7.89 -26.86
CA LEU A 17 -6.55 8.78 -26.23
C LEU A 17 -6.08 8.09 -24.96
N ILE A 18 -4.96 7.38 -25.03
CA ILE A 18 -4.24 6.83 -23.88
C ILE A 18 -3.76 8.06 -23.12
N LYS A 19 -4.63 8.61 -22.28
CA LYS A 19 -4.25 9.56 -21.25
C LYS A 19 -3.26 8.79 -20.40
N LYS A 20 -1.97 9.08 -20.56
CA LYS A 20 -0.95 8.73 -19.58
C LYS A 20 -1.34 9.49 -18.31
N SER A 21 -2.27 8.93 -17.56
CA SER A 21 -2.51 9.28 -16.17
C SER A 21 -1.25 8.86 -15.45
N HIS A 22 -0.21 9.71 -15.50
CA HIS A 22 0.72 9.76 -14.40
C HIS A 22 -0.16 10.14 -13.21
N PRO A 23 -0.44 9.23 -12.25
CA PRO A 23 -1.08 9.66 -11.03
C PRO A 23 -0.13 10.70 -10.46
N VAL A 24 -0.52 11.98 -10.55
CA VAL A 24 0.14 13.06 -9.85
C VAL A 24 -0.07 12.71 -8.39
N HIS A 25 0.91 12.01 -7.82
CA HIS A 25 0.99 11.77 -6.40
C HIS A 25 1.22 13.14 -5.78
N HIS A 26 0.13 13.86 -5.50
CA HIS A 26 0.12 14.89 -4.49
C HIS A 26 0.67 14.22 -3.23
N LYS A 27 1.95 14.46 -2.94
CA LYS A 27 2.55 14.11 -1.65
C LYS A 27 1.86 15.02 -0.65
N ASP A 28 0.71 14.59 -0.16
CA ASP A 28 0.16 15.14 1.06
C ASP A 28 1.28 15.11 2.09
N LYS A 29 1.57 16.28 2.67
CA LYS A 29 2.65 16.48 3.63
C LYS A 29 2.38 15.78 4.97
N SER A 30 1.48 14.79 5.02
CA SER A 30 1.39 13.86 6.14
C SER A 30 2.66 13.01 6.12
N LYS A 31 3.61 13.36 6.99
CA LYS A 31 4.86 12.61 7.18
C LYS A 31 4.53 11.18 7.67
N GLY A 32 4.25 10.25 6.77
CA GLY A 32 3.89 8.87 7.12
C GLY A 32 3.63 7.99 5.91
N SER A 33 3.88 6.69 6.08
CA SER A 33 3.43 5.68 5.13
C SER A 33 1.90 5.58 5.20
N PRO A 34 1.18 5.30 4.09
CA PRO A 34 -0.27 5.03 4.12
C PRO A 34 -0.65 3.91 5.11
N LEU A 35 0.30 3.01 5.39
CA LEU A 35 0.22 1.93 6.37
C LEU A 35 0.14 2.43 7.82
N ASP A 36 0.73 3.58 8.15
CA ASP A 36 0.80 4.09 9.53
C ASP A 36 -0.58 4.43 10.09
N LYS A 37 -1.49 4.86 9.21
CA LYS A 37 -2.90 5.08 9.56
C LYS A 37 -3.58 3.83 10.12
N TYR A 38 -3.09 2.65 9.75
CA TYR A 38 -3.65 1.35 10.14
C TYR A 38 -2.66 0.52 10.97
N ARG A 39 -1.64 1.15 11.57
CA ARG A 39 -0.59 0.45 12.34
C ARG A 39 -1.18 -0.48 13.39
N CYS A 40 -2.10 0.00 14.22
CA CYS A 40 -2.71 -0.80 15.29
C CYS A 40 -3.45 -2.03 14.74
N GLU A 41 -4.26 -1.86 13.69
CA GLU A 41 -5.00 -2.96 13.06
C GLU A 41 -4.03 -4.00 12.47
N ILE A 42 -2.98 -3.55 11.77
CA ILE A 42 -1.97 -4.43 11.17
C ILE A 42 -1.17 -5.18 12.25
N MET A 43 -0.82 -4.52 13.36
CA MET A 43 -0.15 -5.16 14.50
C MET A 43 -1.06 -6.17 15.17
N ALA A 44 -2.35 -5.88 15.35
CA ALA A 44 -3.31 -6.85 15.89
C ALA A 44 -3.43 -8.08 14.99
N LEU A 45 -3.58 -7.90 13.68
CA LEU A 45 -3.60 -9.02 12.72
C LEU A 45 -2.33 -9.86 12.80
N ARG A 46 -1.17 -9.22 12.96
CA ARG A 46 0.11 -9.92 13.03
C ARG A 46 0.34 -10.67 14.35
N HIS A 47 0.05 -10.03 15.48
CA HIS A 47 0.42 -10.54 16.81
C HIS A 47 -0.71 -11.31 17.49
N GLN A 48 -1.96 -10.89 17.30
CA GLN A 48 -3.12 -11.53 17.92
C GLN A 48 -3.71 -12.62 17.02
N CYS A 49 -3.87 -12.33 15.72
CA CYS A 49 -4.44 -13.28 14.76
C CYS A 49 -3.40 -14.15 14.04
N GLN A 50 -2.11 -13.90 14.28
CA GLN A 50 -0.98 -14.61 13.65
C GLN A 50 -1.04 -14.65 12.10
N CYS A 51 -1.68 -13.66 11.48
CA CYS A 51 -1.84 -13.60 10.04
C CYS A 51 -0.48 -13.50 9.33
N SER A 52 -0.39 -14.16 8.18
CA SER A 52 0.75 -14.03 7.29
C SER A 52 0.80 -12.62 6.68
N TYR A 53 2.00 -12.19 6.28
CA TYR A 53 2.16 -10.91 5.59
C TYR A 53 1.39 -10.82 4.26
N GLY A 54 1.08 -11.98 3.64
CA GLY A 54 0.26 -12.04 2.43
C GLY A 54 -1.21 -11.77 2.73
N GLU A 55 -1.74 -12.37 3.79
CA GLU A 55 -3.13 -12.15 4.23
C GLU A 55 -3.34 -10.70 4.69
N ILE A 56 -2.37 -10.10 5.36
CA ILE A 56 -2.42 -8.67 5.73
C ILE A 56 -2.44 -7.80 4.48
N ALA A 57 -1.66 -8.13 3.43
CA ALA A 57 -1.68 -7.40 2.18
C ALA A 57 -3.03 -7.52 1.46
N LEU A 58 -3.62 -8.73 1.43
CA LEU A 58 -4.96 -8.96 0.89
C LEU A 58 -6.01 -8.19 1.68
N TRP A 59 -5.94 -8.22 3.02
CA TRP A 59 -6.86 -7.45 3.87
C TRP A 59 -6.76 -5.95 3.59
N LEU A 60 -5.55 -5.41 3.43
CA LEU A 60 -5.34 -4.00 3.06
C LEU A 60 -5.93 -3.66 1.69
N GLN A 61 -5.79 -4.57 0.72
CA GLN A 61 -6.38 -4.41 -0.61
C GLN A 61 -7.91 -4.43 -0.56
N HIS A 62 -8.50 -5.43 0.10
CA HIS A 62 -9.96 -5.64 0.10
C HIS A 62 -10.73 -4.69 1.04
N LYS A 63 -10.19 -4.38 2.23
CA LYS A 63 -10.89 -3.57 3.24
C LYS A 63 -10.53 -2.09 3.17
N LYS A 64 -9.31 -1.75 2.79
CA LYS A 64 -8.80 -0.36 2.82
C LYS A 64 -8.46 0.18 1.43
N ASN A 65 -8.62 -0.62 0.37
CA ASN A 65 -8.28 -0.27 -1.01
C ASN A 65 -6.80 0.17 -1.17
N ILE A 66 -5.91 -0.50 -0.44
CA ILE A 66 -4.46 -0.23 -0.43
C ILE A 66 -3.75 -1.42 -1.08
N THR A 67 -3.26 -1.22 -2.29
CA THR A 67 -2.47 -2.22 -3.01
C THR A 67 -1.00 -2.10 -2.64
N ILE A 68 -0.49 -3.08 -1.91
CA ILE A 68 0.92 -3.14 -1.50
C ILE A 68 1.48 -4.56 -1.58
N SER A 69 2.79 -4.65 -1.77
CA SER A 69 3.47 -5.94 -1.78
C SER A 69 3.61 -6.52 -0.37
N LYS A 70 3.61 -7.86 -0.26
CA LYS A 70 3.95 -8.60 0.97
C LYS A 70 5.27 -8.12 1.58
N LYS A 71 6.27 -7.83 0.75
CA LYS A 71 7.60 -7.35 1.18
C LYS A 71 7.52 -5.96 1.82
N SER A 72 6.65 -5.09 1.31
CA SER A 72 6.40 -3.77 1.88
C SER A 72 5.77 -3.86 3.27
N VAL A 73 4.79 -4.76 3.44
CA VAL A 73 4.18 -5.05 4.76
C VAL A 73 5.24 -5.53 5.74
N TYR A 74 6.01 -6.54 5.34
CA TYR A 74 7.09 -7.10 6.16
C TYR A 74 8.05 -6.01 6.66
N LYS A 75 8.60 -5.20 5.74
CA LYS A 75 9.53 -4.12 6.09
C LYS A 75 8.89 -3.12 7.05
N ARG A 76 7.60 -2.81 6.89
CA ARG A 76 6.93 -1.84 7.74
C ARG A 76 6.68 -2.37 9.14
N ILE A 77 6.25 -3.63 9.25
CA ILE A 77 6.08 -4.32 10.53
C ILE A 77 7.43 -4.42 11.26
N GLN A 78 8.49 -4.79 10.55
CA GLN A 78 9.84 -4.84 11.10
C GLN A 78 10.26 -3.46 11.62
N TYR A 79 10.08 -2.38 10.84
CA TYR A 79 10.35 -1.01 11.27
C TYR A 79 9.58 -0.63 12.55
N TRP A 80 8.32 -1.02 12.68
CA TRP A 80 7.52 -0.73 13.89
C TRP A 80 7.92 -1.56 15.11
N ASN A 81 8.48 -2.75 14.92
CA ASN A 81 9.02 -3.60 15.98
C ASN A 81 10.42 -3.15 16.42
N GLU A 82 11.22 -2.70 15.46
CA GLU A 82 12.59 -2.24 15.70
C GLU A 82 12.66 -0.84 16.27
N ALA A 83 11.64 0.01 16.06
CA ALA A 83 11.55 1.31 16.71
C ALA A 83 11.33 1.10 18.21
N PRO A 84 12.39 1.14 19.04
CA PRO A 84 12.23 1.03 20.47
C PRO A 84 11.60 2.36 20.91
N HIS A 85 10.86 2.30 22.01
CA HIS A 85 10.52 3.49 22.78
C HIS A 85 11.77 4.37 23.00
N ASP A 86 11.94 5.44 22.22
CA ASP A 86 12.77 6.59 22.63
C ASP A 86 11.98 7.54 23.56
N VAL A 87 10.89 7.03 24.14
CA VAL A 87 10.01 7.73 25.08
C VAL A 87 9.64 6.77 26.21
N PHE A 88 10.59 6.48 27.08
CA PHE A 88 10.37 6.30 28.53
C PHE A 88 11.73 6.39 29.24
N LYS A 89 12.40 7.54 29.10
CA LYS A 89 13.35 7.99 30.12
C LYS A 89 12.52 8.67 31.23
N SER A 90 11.76 7.88 31.97
CA SER A 90 11.21 8.33 33.24
C SER A 90 12.39 8.59 34.14
N LYS A 91 12.51 9.85 34.57
CA LYS A 91 13.47 10.30 35.58
C LYS A 91 13.23 9.47 36.84
N GLU A 92 14.12 8.52 37.11
CA GLU A 92 14.34 8.01 38.45
C GLU A 92 15.29 9.01 39.12
N THR A 93 14.72 10.11 39.62
CA THR A 93 15.36 10.88 40.69
C THR A 93 15.07 10.11 41.97
N ALA A 94 15.99 9.21 42.31
CA ALA A 94 16.10 8.67 43.65
C ALA A 94 16.86 9.69 44.52
N ASP A 95 16.32 9.84 45.72
CA ASP A 95 16.63 10.75 46.83
C ASP A 95 18.08 10.67 47.32
#